data_AF-A0A1E4GDJ9-F1
#
_entry.id   AF-A0A1E4GDJ9-F1
#
_cell.length_a   1.000
_cell.length_b   1.000
_cell.length_c   1.000
_cell.angle_alpha   90.00
_cell.angle_beta   90.00
_cell.angle_gamma   90.00
#
_symmetry.space_group_name_H-M   'P 1'
#
loop_
_entity.id
_entity.type
_entity.pdbx_description
1 polymer ?
#
loop_
_entity_poly.entity_id
_entity_poly.type
_entity_poly.pdbx_seq_one_letter_code
_entity_poly.pdbx_strand_id
1 'polypeptide(L)'
;MPYTVGMGAKKQVDGKSERLEARVTPEFKEQLILACNLSGKSVTDFIVEHLGQAAQGVISEHSQWKLAQQDSEAFVEALLNPKPAGKRLVQAAQRYRKTMGL
;
A
#
# COMPACT_ATOMS: atom_id res chain seq x y z
N MET A 1 -23.89 36.49 5.46
CA MET A 1 -24.48 35.19 5.07
C MET A 1 -23.51 34.50 4.11
N PRO A 2 -22.71 33.52 4.53
CA PRO A 2 -21.92 32.71 3.60
C PRO A 2 -22.71 31.50 3.08
N TYR A 3 -22.42 31.14 1.84
CA TYR A 3 -23.28 30.45 0.87
C TYR A 3 -23.43 28.95 1.10
N THR A 4 -24.63 28.45 0.78
CA THR A 4 -24.97 27.06 0.54
C THR A 4 -24.49 26.61 -0.84
N VAL A 5 -23.78 25.47 -0.90
CA VAL A 5 -23.67 24.67 -2.13
C VAL A 5 -23.95 23.23 -1.75
N GLY A 6 -25.14 22.76 -2.11
CA GLY A 6 -25.45 21.35 -2.22
C GLY A 6 -25.54 20.99 -3.70
N MET A 7 -24.74 20.03 -4.15
CA MET A 7 -25.07 19.11 -5.24
C MET A 7 -23.95 18.10 -5.45
N GLY A 8 -24.34 16.84 -5.71
CA GLY A 8 -23.49 15.86 -6.38
C GLY A 8 -23.18 14.61 -5.58
N ALA A 9 -24.19 13.76 -5.39
CA ALA A 9 -24.00 12.41 -4.89
C ALA A 9 -23.08 11.57 -5.81
N LYS A 10 -22.04 10.97 -5.23
CA LYS A 10 -21.60 9.62 -5.61
C LYS A 10 -21.57 8.75 -4.36
N LYS A 11 -22.39 7.71 -4.41
CA LYS A 11 -22.60 6.72 -3.36
C LYS A 11 -21.56 5.61 -3.48
N GLN A 12 -21.19 5.08 -2.30
CA GLN A 12 -20.67 3.74 -2.01
C GLN A 12 -19.17 3.66 -1.68
N VAL A 13 -18.87 3.51 -0.38
CA VAL A 13 -18.46 2.20 0.15
C VAL A 13 -19.13 1.99 1.52
N ASP A 14 -19.90 0.91 1.64
CA ASP A 14 -20.44 0.39 2.89
C ASP A 14 -19.35 -0.43 3.56
N GLY A 15 -18.77 0.14 4.62
CA GLY A 15 -17.62 -0.35 5.36
C GLY A 15 -17.29 0.76 6.35
N LYS A 16 -17.25 0.46 7.66
CA LYS A 16 -17.15 1.44 8.76
C LYS A 16 -16.34 2.68 8.35
N SER A 17 -17.02 3.81 8.19
CA SER A 17 -16.38 5.08 7.90
C SER A 17 -15.51 5.46 9.10
N GLU A 18 -14.20 5.28 8.98
CA GLU A 18 -13.24 5.75 9.97
C GLU A 18 -12.91 7.21 9.69
N ARG A 19 -12.83 8.02 10.76
CA ARG A 19 -12.51 9.44 10.65
C ARG A 19 -11.00 9.63 10.78
N LEU A 20 -10.41 10.26 9.76
CA LEU A 20 -9.01 10.68 9.81
C LEU A 20 -8.93 12.08 10.42
N GLU A 21 -8.42 12.16 11.65
CA GLU A 21 -8.15 13.43 12.33
C GLU A 21 -6.67 13.76 12.26
N ALA A 22 -6.33 14.92 11.68
CA ALA A 22 -4.96 15.42 11.62
C ALA A 22 -4.94 16.87 12.08
N ARG A 23 -3.93 17.22 12.88
CA ARG A 23 -3.66 18.63 13.21
C ARG A 23 -2.85 19.25 12.08
N VAL A 24 -3.34 20.37 11.58
CA VAL A 24 -2.68 21.15 10.54
C VAL A 24 -2.42 22.56 11.04
N THR A 25 -1.36 23.18 10.54
CA THR A 25 -1.10 24.60 10.78
C THR A 25 -2.08 25.45 9.97
N PRO A 26 -2.36 26.69 10.40
CA PRO A 26 -3.26 27.58 9.66
C PRO A 26 -2.74 27.88 8.25
N GLU A 27 -1.43 28.01 8.06
CA GLU A 27 -0.81 28.26 6.75
C GLU A 27 -1.05 27.09 5.79
N PHE A 28 -0.90 25.86 6.27
CA PHE A 28 -1.20 24.66 5.48
C PHE A 28 -2.67 24.59 5.08
N LYS A 29 -3.57 24.98 5.99
CA LYS A 29 -5.01 25.01 5.71
C LYS A 29 -5.35 26.00 4.60
N GLU A 30 -4.74 27.18 4.58
CA GLU A 30 -4.96 28.17 3.52
C GLU A 30 -4.48 27.67 2.16
N GLN A 31 -3.29 27.09 2.10
CA GLN A 31 -2.74 26.48 0.88
C GLN A 31 -3.63 25.34 0.38
N LEU A 32 -4.11 24.49 1.29
CA LEU A 32 -5.01 23.39 0.97
C LEU A 32 -6.33 23.90 0.37
N ILE A 33 -6.95 24.91 0.99
CA ILE A 33 -8.20 25.50 0.49
C ILE A 33 -7.97 26.10 -0.90
N LEU A 34 -6.86 26.80 -1.12
CA LEU A 34 -6.51 27.34 -2.44
C LEU A 34 -6.37 26.23 -3.49
N ALA A 35 -5.65 25.15 -3.17
CA ALA A 35 -5.48 24.00 -4.07
C ALA A 35 -6.81 23.31 -4.39
N CYS A 36 -7.71 23.20 -3.40
CA CYS A 36 -9.06 22.65 -3.58
C CYS A 36 -9.90 23.54 -4.49
N ASN A 37 -9.85 24.86 -4.29
CA ASN A 37 -10.56 25.84 -5.13
C ASN A 37 -10.08 25.78 -6.59
N LEU A 38 -8.78 25.67 -6.80
CA LEU A 38 -8.20 25.53 -8.15
C LEU A 38 -8.58 24.20 -8.81
N SER A 39 -8.70 23.14 -8.02
CA SER A 39 -9.07 21.80 -8.51
C SER A 39 -10.59 21.63 -8.69
N GLY A 40 -11.40 22.56 -8.20
CA GLY A 40 -12.86 22.48 -8.21
C GLY A 40 -13.42 21.34 -7.34
N LYS A 41 -12.66 20.88 -6.33
CA LYS A 41 -13.01 19.74 -5.47
C LYS A 41 -13.23 20.19 -4.03
N SER A 42 -14.03 19.43 -3.28
CA SER A 42 -14.15 19.63 -1.85
C SER A 42 -12.83 19.28 -1.14
N VAL A 43 -12.58 19.89 0.03
CA VAL A 43 -11.38 19.62 0.83
C VAL A 43 -11.28 18.13 1.18
N THR A 44 -12.40 17.50 1.51
CA THR A 44 -12.45 16.07 1.84
C THR A 44 -12.07 15.20 0.65
N ASP A 45 -12.64 15.47 -0.53
CA ASP A 45 -12.35 14.67 -1.73
C ASP A 45 -10.90 14.83 -2.16
N PHE A 46 -10.37 16.06 -2.10
CA PHE A 46 -8.98 16.35 -2.40
C PHE A 46 -8.02 15.60 -1.48
N ILE A 47 -8.27 15.61 -0.17
CA ILE A 47 -7.45 14.90 0.81
C ILE A 47 -7.50 13.39 0.56
N VAL A 48 -8.70 12.81 0.39
CA VAL A 48 -8.85 11.35 0.22
C VAL A 48 -8.13 10.85 -1.02
N GLU A 49 -8.25 11.57 -2.14
CA GLU A 49 -7.59 11.21 -3.40
C GLU A 49 -6.06 11.25 -3.28
N HIS A 50 -5.52 12.36 -2.77
CA HIS A 50 -4.07 12.53 -2.67
C HIS A 50 -3.44 11.63 -1.60
N LEU A 51 -4.10 11.44 -0.45
CA LEU A 51 -3.61 10.50 0.57
C LEU A 51 -3.68 9.05 0.08
N GLY A 52 -4.72 8.68 -0.68
CA GLY A 52 -4.82 7.35 -1.28
C GLY A 52 -3.67 7.07 -2.24
N GLN A 53 -3.36 8.02 -3.12
CA GLN A 53 -2.22 7.92 -4.04
C GLN A 53 -0.89 7.83 -3.29
N ALA A 54 -0.68 8.68 -2.28
CA ALA A 54 0.54 8.66 -1.48
C ALA A 54 0.70 7.34 -0.71
N ALA A 55 -0.36 6.85 -0.08
CA ALA A 55 -0.36 5.57 0.62
C ALA A 55 -0.05 4.41 -0.33
N GLN A 56 -0.67 4.39 -1.52
CA GLN A 56 -0.40 3.37 -2.54
C GLN A 56 1.05 3.45 -3.02
N GLY A 57 1.61 4.64 -3.20
CA GLY A 57 3.01 4.85 -3.55
C GLY A 57 3.93 4.27 -2.48
N VAL A 58 3.74 4.64 -1.21
CA VAL A 58 4.54 4.13 -0.09
C VAL A 58 4.40 2.61 0.06
N ILE A 59 3.19 2.07 -0.05
CA ILE A 59 2.96 0.62 -0.02
C ILE A 59 3.68 -0.05 -1.19
N SER A 60 3.59 0.50 -2.40
CA SER A 60 4.25 -0.07 -3.58
C SER A 60 5.77 -0.02 -3.43
N GLU A 61 6.33 1.10 -2.98
CA GLU A 61 7.76 1.26 -2.73
C GLU A 61 8.28 0.30 -1.64
N HIS A 62 7.53 0.12 -0.53
CA HIS A 62 7.92 -0.79 0.54
C HIS A 62 7.60 -2.26 0.26
N SER A 63 6.56 -2.57 -0.51
CA SER A 63 6.26 -3.94 -0.96
C SER A 63 7.18 -4.38 -2.10
N GLN A 64 7.74 -3.41 -2.84
CA GLN A 64 8.79 -3.64 -3.83
C GLN A 64 10.20 -3.73 -3.19
N TRP A 65 10.31 -3.75 -1.85
CA TRP A 65 11.58 -4.12 -1.22
C TRP A 65 11.93 -5.59 -1.49
N LYS A 66 12.83 -5.77 -2.47
CA LYS A 66 13.99 -6.68 -2.42
C LYS A 66 13.74 -8.19 -2.39
N LEU A 67 12.80 -8.71 -3.18
CA LEU A 67 12.90 -10.09 -3.70
C LEU A 67 13.35 -10.13 -5.18
N ALA A 68 13.57 -8.97 -5.80
CA ALA A 68 13.34 -8.87 -7.25
C ALA A 68 14.57 -8.94 -8.16
N GLN A 69 15.80 -9.02 -7.65
CA GLN A 69 16.95 -9.26 -8.54
C GLN A 69 17.89 -10.33 -8.04
N GLN A 70 18.60 -10.16 -6.92
CA GLN A 70 19.51 -11.21 -6.45
C GLN A 70 18.78 -12.50 -6.07
N ASP A 71 17.60 -12.40 -5.45
CA ASP A 71 16.81 -13.59 -5.12
C ASP A 71 16.13 -14.20 -6.36
N SER A 72 15.75 -13.36 -7.34
CA SER A 72 15.23 -13.84 -8.63
C SER A 72 16.33 -14.53 -9.45
N GLU A 73 17.53 -13.96 -9.51
CA GLU A 73 18.72 -14.54 -10.14
C GLU A 73 19.13 -15.81 -9.41
N ALA A 74 19.17 -15.83 -8.07
CA ALA A 74 19.47 -17.03 -7.29
C ALA A 74 18.39 -18.11 -7.46
N PHE A 75 17.12 -17.72 -7.59
CA PHE A 75 16.01 -18.64 -7.83
C PHE A 75 16.08 -19.21 -9.25
N VAL A 76 16.33 -18.38 -10.26
CA VAL A 76 16.52 -18.81 -11.65
C VAL A 76 17.79 -19.66 -11.78
N GLU A 77 18.89 -19.29 -11.11
CA GLU A 77 20.11 -20.10 -11.04
C GLU A 77 19.83 -21.45 -10.35
N ALA A 78 19.02 -21.49 -9.30
CA ALA A 78 18.64 -22.72 -8.64
C ALA A 78 17.74 -23.62 -9.51
N LEU A 79 16.91 -23.04 -10.39
CA LEU A 79 16.11 -23.78 -11.37
C LEU A 79 16.94 -24.31 -12.54
N LEU A 80 17.86 -23.50 -13.07
CA LEU A 80 18.71 -23.84 -14.22
C LEU A 80 19.89 -24.76 -13.83
N ASN A 81 20.44 -24.58 -12.63
CA ASN A 81 21.54 -25.35 -12.07
C ASN A 81 21.14 -25.89 -10.69
N PRO A 82 20.40 -27.01 -10.62
CA PRO A 82 20.00 -27.59 -9.35
C PRO A 82 21.23 -28.07 -8.58
N LYS A 83 21.67 -27.26 -7.60
CA LYS A 83 22.73 -27.65 -6.68
C LYS A 83 22.21 -28.79 -5.78
N PRO A 84 22.95 -29.88 -5.57
CA PRO A 84 22.50 -30.97 -4.71
C PRO A 84 22.23 -30.44 -3.30
N ALA A 85 21.06 -30.79 -2.76
CA ALA A 85 20.60 -30.34 -1.46
C ALA A 85 21.64 -30.67 -0.37
N GLY A 86 22.09 -29.65 0.37
CA GLY A 86 23.03 -29.84 1.48
C GLY A 86 22.46 -30.76 2.56
N LYS A 87 23.34 -31.48 3.29
CA LYS A 87 22.95 -32.46 4.33
C LYS A 87 21.92 -31.91 5.34
N ARG A 88 21.98 -30.61 5.66
CA ARG A 88 21.02 -29.93 6.56
C ARG A 88 19.63 -29.75 5.95
N LEU A 89 19.54 -29.46 4.65
CA LEU A 89 18.27 -29.33 3.93
C LEU A 89 17.57 -30.68 3.81
N VAL A 90 18.33 -31.74 3.55
CA VAL A 90 17.81 -33.13 3.52
C VAL A 90 17.25 -33.54 4.89
N GLN A 91 17.98 -33.25 5.97
CA GLN A 91 17.49 -33.54 7.33
C GLN A 91 16.24 -32.71 7.69
N ALA A 92 16.18 -31.44 7.27
CA ALA A 92 14.99 -30.60 7.46
C ALA A 92 13.78 -31.13 6.67
N ALA A 93 13.97 -31.54 5.42
CA ALA A 93 12.93 -32.16 4.60
C ALA A 93 12.43 -33.49 5.19
N GLN A 94 13.33 -34.31 5.73
CA GLN A 94 12.97 -35.55 6.42
C GLN A 94 12.18 -35.29 7.71
N ARG A 95 12.55 -34.26 8.47
CA ARG A 95 11.78 -33.83 9.66
C ARG A 95 10.40 -33.34 9.26
N TYR A 96 10.32 -32.52 8.21
CA TYR A 96 9.06 -32.00 7.68
C TYR A 96 8.10 -33.11 7.26
N ARG A 97 8.58 -34.11 6.51
CA ARG A 97 7.80 -35.31 6.14
C ARG A 97 7.27 -36.07 7.36
N LYS A 98 8.10 -36.24 8.40
CA LYS A 98 7.67 -36.90 9.64
C LYS A 98 6.60 -36.11 10.40
N THR A 99 6.66 -34.78 10.38
CA THR A 99 5.65 -33.93 11.03
C THR A 99 4.36 -33.76 10.22
N MET A 100 4.42 -33.84 8.89
CA MET A 100 3.23 -33.78 8.02
C MET A 100 2.60 -35.15 7.71
N GLY A 101 3.18 -36.26 8.19
CA GLY A 101 2.59 -37.59 8.04
C GLY A 101 2.61 -38.16 6.62
N LEU A 102 3.68 -37.87 5.85
CA LEU A 102 3.95 -38.43 4.51
C LEU A 102 5.09 -39.47 4.53
#